data_AF-A0A7X5N2E7-F1
#
_entry.id   AF-A0A7X5N2E7-F1
#
_cell.length_a   1.000
_cell.length_b   1.000
_cell.length_c   1.000
_cell.angle_alpha   90.00
_cell.angle_beta   90.00
_cell.angle_gamma   90.00
#
_symmetry.space_group_name_H-M   'P 1'
#
loop_
_entity.id
_entity.type
_entity.pdbx_description
1 polymer ?
#
loop_
_entity_poly.entity_id
_entity_poly.type
_entity_poly.pdbx_seq_one_letter_code
_entity_poly.pdbx_strand_id
1 'polypeptide(L)'
;PHLYGRMDLAYAGNGPAKLYELNYDTPTSLYESAYFQWLWLEQQIAAGALPKGTDQYNLIQDLLCETLGALAVDGAIGAQMHFSAVRDSLEDRATVRYLRDCAHQVGISTEEVAIEDIGLSAEGWFTDEQDRVIHTLFKLYPLEFMMEERFGPALCANRVRLIEPAWKSVLSNKGILPLLWERHQG
;
A
#
# COMPACT_ATOMS: atom_id res chain seq x y z
N PRO A 1 0.01 -2.98 11.67
CA PRO A 1 0.74 -1.78 11.19
C PRO A 1 0.05 -1.26 9.94
N HIS A 2 0.26 0.00 9.57
CA HIS A 2 -0.27 0.58 8.33
C HIS A 2 0.84 1.34 7.61
N LEU A 3 0.75 1.45 6.28
CA LEU A 3 1.76 2.11 5.46
C LEU A 3 1.22 3.39 4.82
N TYR A 4 0.18 3.29 4.00
CA TYR A 4 -0.38 4.43 3.27
C TYR A 4 -1.88 4.29 2.98
N GLY A 5 -2.45 5.34 2.38
CA GLY A 5 -3.85 5.42 2.00
C GLY A 5 -4.05 6.57 1.02
N ARG A 6 -5.08 6.50 0.19
CA ARG A 6 -5.44 7.58 -0.73
C ARG A 6 -6.82 8.14 -0.35
N MET A 7 -6.95 9.46 -0.33
CA MET A 7 -8.24 10.14 -0.21
C MET A 7 -8.61 10.74 -1.54
N ASP A 8 -9.86 10.53 -1.97
CA ASP A 8 -10.36 11.13 -3.19
C ASP A 8 -11.21 12.36 -2.81
N LEU A 9 -10.79 13.54 -3.29
CA LEU A 9 -11.37 14.83 -2.94
C LEU A 9 -11.91 15.55 -4.18
N ALA A 10 -13.02 16.27 -4.03
CA ALA A 10 -13.44 17.31 -4.97
C ALA A 10 -13.13 18.70 -4.42
N TYR A 11 -12.54 19.55 -5.25
CA TYR A 11 -12.25 20.94 -4.90
C TYR A 11 -12.58 21.87 -6.06
N ALA A 12 -13.46 22.84 -5.82
CA ALA A 12 -13.93 23.80 -6.83
C ALA A 12 -13.02 25.04 -6.98
N GLY A 13 -11.90 25.10 -6.26
CA GLY A 13 -11.05 26.29 -6.19
C GLY A 13 -11.53 27.38 -5.23
N ASN A 14 -12.73 27.23 -4.67
CA ASN A 14 -13.27 28.06 -3.59
C ASN A 14 -13.91 27.18 -2.50
N GLY A 15 -13.84 27.64 -1.25
CA GLY A 15 -14.36 26.89 -0.09
C GLY A 15 -13.52 25.69 0.33
N PRO A 16 -14.02 24.81 1.22
CA PRO A 16 -13.32 23.58 1.61
C PRO A 16 -13.47 22.49 0.54
N ALA A 17 -12.44 21.65 0.38
CA ALA A 17 -12.53 20.42 -0.40
C ALA A 17 -13.53 19.44 0.24
N LYS A 18 -14.16 18.59 -0.57
CA LYS A 18 -15.13 17.58 -0.16
C LYS A 18 -14.59 16.18 -0.36
N LEU A 19 -14.70 15.35 0.68
CA LEU A 19 -14.29 13.94 0.64
C LEU A 19 -15.32 13.09 -0.09
N TYR A 20 -14.88 12.31 -1.07
CA TYR A 20 -15.71 11.29 -1.72
C TYR A 20 -15.48 9.91 -1.14
N GLU A 21 -14.24 9.51 -0.96
CA GLU A 21 -13.90 8.19 -0.44
C GLU A 21 -12.49 8.11 0.13
N LEU A 22 -12.27 7.06 0.92
CA LEU A 22 -10.98 6.66 1.45
C LEU A 22 -10.62 5.32 0.77
N ASN A 23 -9.53 5.29 0.01
CA ASN A 23 -9.00 4.08 -0.63
C ASN A 23 -7.82 3.57 0.20
N TYR A 24 -8.11 2.73 1.20
CA TYR A 24 -7.17 2.42 2.28
C TYR A 24 -6.73 0.95 2.32
N ASP A 25 -7.25 0.11 1.42
CA ASP A 25 -6.87 -1.31 1.32
C ASP A 25 -6.02 -1.60 0.07
N THR A 26 -6.37 -1.01 -1.08
CA THR A 26 -5.65 -1.16 -2.35
C THR A 26 -5.47 0.17 -3.12
N PRO A 27 -4.91 1.23 -2.51
CA PRO A 27 -4.71 2.51 -3.20
C PRO A 27 -3.71 2.44 -4.36
N THR A 28 -4.22 2.62 -5.58
CA THR A 28 -3.47 2.77 -6.84
C THR A 28 -2.97 4.22 -7.06
N SER A 29 -2.23 4.46 -8.15
CA SER A 29 -1.64 5.75 -8.52
C SER A 29 -0.48 6.23 -7.64
N LEU A 30 0.02 5.36 -6.76
CA LEU A 30 1.14 5.67 -5.87
C LEU A 30 2.43 5.88 -6.66
N TYR A 31 2.74 4.94 -7.56
CA TYR A 31 4.00 4.94 -8.31
C TYR A 31 4.10 6.18 -9.22
N GLU A 32 2.99 6.56 -9.83
CA GLU A 32 2.83 7.76 -10.64
C GLU A 32 3.10 9.03 -9.83
N SER A 33 2.49 9.12 -8.64
CA SER A 33 2.56 10.31 -7.81
C SER A 33 3.91 10.47 -7.12
N ALA A 34 4.52 9.37 -6.69
CA ALA A 34 5.74 9.41 -5.91
C ALA A 34 7.02 9.43 -6.77
N TYR A 35 7.03 8.72 -7.90
CA TYR A 35 8.23 8.53 -8.70
C TYR A 35 8.15 9.20 -10.08
N PHE A 36 7.08 8.95 -10.85
CA PHE A 36 7.02 9.52 -12.21
C PHE A 36 6.88 11.04 -12.21
N GLN A 37 6.14 11.63 -11.27
CA GLN A 37 6.07 13.09 -11.11
C GLN A 37 7.45 13.69 -10.81
N TRP A 38 8.24 13.03 -9.95
CA TRP A 38 9.62 13.43 -9.66
C TRP A 38 10.52 13.34 -10.90
N LEU A 39 10.45 12.21 -11.63
CA LEU A 39 11.23 12.03 -12.85
C LEU A 39 10.89 13.09 -13.90
N TRP A 40 9.60 13.39 -14.08
CA TRP A 40 9.16 14.47 -14.97
C TRP A 40 9.74 15.83 -14.54
N LEU A 41 9.67 16.16 -13.25
CA LEU A 41 10.21 17.40 -12.69
C LEU A 41 11.70 17.55 -13.00
N GLU A 42 12.50 16.52 -12.67
CA GLU A 42 13.94 16.50 -12.91
C GLU A 42 14.26 16.67 -14.41
N GLN A 43 13.52 16.00 -15.28
CA GLN A 43 13.69 16.12 -16.73
C GLN A 43 13.35 17.52 -17.24
N GLN A 44 12.29 18.15 -16.73
CA GLN A 44 11.93 19.52 -17.12
C GLN A 44 12.95 20.55 -16.62
N ILE A 45 13.52 20.36 -15.43
CA ILE A 45 14.63 21.19 -14.93
C ILE A 45 15.87 21.01 -15.82
N ALA A 46 16.24 19.77 -16.14
CA ALA A 46 17.38 19.46 -17.00
C ALA A 46 17.22 20.02 -18.41
N ALA A 47 16.00 20.03 -18.96
CA ALA A 47 15.66 20.62 -20.25
C ALA A 47 15.60 22.16 -20.22
N GLY A 48 15.72 22.80 -19.05
CA GLY A 48 15.61 24.24 -18.88
C GLY A 48 14.17 24.78 -18.99
N ALA A 49 13.16 23.91 -18.99
CA ALA A 49 11.75 24.28 -18.99
C ALA A 49 11.26 24.76 -17.62
N LEU A 50 11.93 24.35 -16.54
CA LEU A 50 11.67 24.79 -15.17
C LEU A 50 12.92 25.40 -14.51
N PRO A 51 12.76 26.34 -13.55
CA PRO A 51 13.86 26.85 -12.75
C PRO A 51 14.60 25.75 -11.99
N LYS A 52 15.92 25.90 -11.80
CA LYS A 52 16.78 24.91 -11.11
C LYS A 52 16.44 24.62 -9.65
N GLY A 53 15.71 25.52 -8.99
CA GLY A 53 15.27 25.35 -7.60
C GLY A 53 13.82 24.91 -7.48
N THR A 54 13.21 24.42 -8.56
CA THR A 54 11.83 23.89 -8.51
C THR A 54 11.85 22.55 -7.81
N ASP A 55 10.85 22.29 -6.98
CA ASP A 55 10.68 21.04 -6.24
C ASP A 55 9.24 20.54 -6.36
N GLN A 56 9.01 19.28 -6.04
CA GLN A 56 7.67 18.72 -5.92
C GLN A 56 7.03 19.12 -4.58
N TYR A 57 5.70 19.19 -4.56
CA TYR A 57 4.96 19.56 -3.35
C TYR A 57 4.85 18.42 -2.32
N ASN A 58 5.03 17.17 -2.76
CA ASN A 58 4.78 15.98 -1.94
C ASN A 58 6.09 15.36 -1.43
N LEU A 59 5.99 14.61 -0.34
CA LEU A 59 7.11 13.88 0.29
C LEU A 59 6.86 12.36 0.29
N ILE A 60 6.14 11.84 -0.71
CA ILE A 60 5.57 10.49 -0.65
C ILE A 60 6.67 9.43 -0.47
N GLN A 61 7.73 9.46 -1.30
CA GLN A 61 8.80 8.47 -1.22
C GLN A 61 9.55 8.54 0.12
N ASP A 62 9.88 9.75 0.57
CA ASP A 62 10.61 9.94 1.82
C ASP A 62 9.80 9.40 3.01
N LEU A 63 8.51 9.72 3.07
CA LEU A 63 7.61 9.23 4.10
C LEU A 63 7.34 7.73 4.01
N LEU A 64 7.33 7.14 2.81
CA LEU A 64 7.25 5.67 2.66
C LEU A 64 8.49 4.99 3.24
N CYS A 65 9.69 5.47 2.89
CA CYS A 65 10.94 4.95 3.42
C CYS A 65 11.02 5.12 4.94
N GLU A 66 10.72 6.31 5.46
CA GLU A 66 10.70 6.59 6.90
C GLU A 66 9.72 5.67 7.64
N THR A 67 8.49 5.53 7.12
CA THR A 67 7.46 4.68 7.73
C THR A 67 7.87 3.21 7.71
N LEU A 68 8.38 2.69 6.59
CA LEU A 68 8.87 1.32 6.49
C LEU A 68 10.02 1.06 7.47
N GLY A 69 10.98 1.99 7.56
CA GLY A 69 12.09 1.90 8.49
C GLY A 69 11.62 1.88 9.95
N ALA A 70 10.69 2.76 10.31
CA ALA A 70 10.09 2.78 11.65
C ALA A 70 9.37 1.46 11.97
N LEU A 71 8.56 0.95 11.04
CA LEU A 71 7.87 -0.33 11.20
C LEU A 71 8.84 -1.51 11.38
N ALA A 72 9.99 -1.49 10.71
CA ALA A 72 11.02 -2.50 10.89
C ALA A 72 11.67 -2.42 12.29
N VAL A 73 12.04 -1.21 12.74
CA VAL A 73 12.63 -0.97 14.07
C VAL A 73 11.67 -1.39 15.19
N ASP A 74 10.38 -1.14 15.02
CA ASP A 74 9.34 -1.50 15.99
C ASP A 74 9.00 -3.00 16.01
N GLY A 75 9.66 -3.82 15.17
CA GLY A 75 9.35 -5.25 15.03
C GLY A 75 7.99 -5.52 14.38
N ALA A 76 7.40 -4.51 13.75
CA ALA A 76 6.16 -4.61 12.99
C ALA A 76 6.36 -5.22 11.60
N ILE A 77 7.60 -5.39 11.14
CA ILE A 77 7.96 -6.18 9.96
C ILE A 77 8.81 -7.37 10.43
N GLY A 78 8.54 -8.57 9.93
CA GLY A 78 9.34 -9.76 10.21
C GLY A 78 10.74 -9.70 9.60
N ALA A 79 11.50 -10.79 9.68
CA ALA A 79 12.83 -10.87 9.06
C ALA A 79 12.80 -10.67 7.53
N GLN A 80 11.66 -10.94 6.91
CA GLN A 80 11.38 -10.77 5.50
C GLN A 80 9.94 -10.28 5.32
N MET A 81 9.74 -9.40 4.35
CA MET A 81 8.43 -8.88 3.97
C MET A 81 8.07 -9.37 2.57
N HIS A 82 6.93 -10.05 2.45
CA HIS A 82 6.39 -10.47 1.17
C HIS A 82 5.50 -9.38 0.59
N PHE A 83 5.54 -9.26 -0.72
CA PHE A 83 4.87 -8.23 -1.51
C PHE A 83 4.08 -8.93 -2.62
N SER A 84 2.79 -8.65 -2.71
CA SER A 84 1.91 -9.42 -3.59
C SER A 84 0.92 -8.56 -4.38
N ALA A 85 0.68 -9.01 -5.60
CA ALA A 85 -0.35 -8.52 -6.52
C ALA A 85 -0.78 -9.69 -7.41
N VAL A 86 -1.90 -9.52 -8.12
CA VAL A 86 -2.36 -10.46 -9.15
C VAL A 86 -1.28 -10.61 -10.22
N ARG A 87 -0.96 -11.85 -10.62
CA ARG A 87 0.15 -12.17 -11.54
C ARG A 87 0.13 -11.34 -12.82
N ASP A 88 -1.05 -11.24 -13.42
CA ASP A 88 -1.25 -10.61 -14.72
C ASP A 88 -1.57 -9.11 -14.62
N SER A 89 -1.68 -8.55 -13.42
CA SER A 89 -1.85 -7.10 -13.21
C SER A 89 -0.50 -6.38 -13.27
N LEU A 90 -0.12 -5.93 -14.46
CA LEU A 90 1.16 -5.25 -14.67
C LEU A 90 1.28 -3.93 -13.87
N GLU A 91 0.18 -3.19 -13.73
CA GLU A 91 0.12 -1.92 -12.99
C GLU A 91 0.32 -2.14 -11.48
N ASP A 92 -0.43 -3.08 -10.89
CA ASP A 92 -0.31 -3.39 -9.47
C ASP A 92 1.08 -3.94 -9.16
N ARG A 93 1.63 -4.79 -10.04
CA ARG A 93 2.98 -5.30 -9.88
C ARG A 93 4.05 -4.22 -9.95
N ALA A 94 3.89 -3.23 -10.83
CA ALA A 94 4.79 -2.08 -10.88
C ALA A 94 4.74 -1.30 -9.55
N THR A 95 3.55 -1.08 -9.00
CA THR A 95 3.37 -0.40 -7.70
C THR A 95 3.97 -1.21 -6.55
N VAL A 96 3.74 -2.53 -6.53
CA VAL A 96 4.31 -3.44 -5.53
C VAL A 96 5.84 -3.44 -5.60
N ARG A 97 6.44 -3.48 -6.79
CA ARG A 97 7.90 -3.42 -6.98
C ARG A 97 8.48 -2.07 -6.55
N TYR A 98 7.80 -0.97 -6.84
CA TYR A 98 8.18 0.33 -6.33
C TYR A 98 8.24 0.36 -4.79
N LEU A 99 7.22 -0.20 -4.12
CA LEU A 99 7.22 -0.31 -2.66
C LEU A 99 8.33 -1.22 -2.13
N ARG A 100 8.66 -2.31 -2.85
CA ARG A 100 9.82 -3.15 -2.53
C ARG A 100 11.12 -2.36 -2.60
N ASP A 101 11.29 -1.51 -3.61
CA ASP A 101 12.47 -0.66 -3.75
C ASP A 101 12.58 0.36 -2.60
N CYS A 102 11.47 0.93 -2.14
CA CYS A 102 11.45 1.75 -0.92
C CYS A 102 11.86 0.94 0.32
N ALA A 103 11.36 -0.28 0.47
CA ALA A 103 11.71 -1.16 1.59
C ALA A 103 13.21 -1.55 1.57
N HIS A 104 13.77 -1.85 0.39
CA HIS A 104 15.20 -2.14 0.24
C HIS A 104 16.08 -0.95 0.62
N GLN A 105 15.69 0.28 0.30
CA GLN A 105 16.45 1.49 0.65
C GLN A 105 16.63 1.66 2.16
N VAL A 106 15.73 1.11 2.96
CA VAL A 106 15.81 1.12 4.43
C VAL A 106 16.23 -0.23 5.02
N GLY A 107 16.79 -1.12 4.20
CA GLY A 107 17.41 -2.37 4.64
C GLY A 107 16.46 -3.53 4.93
N ILE A 108 15.19 -3.45 4.50
CA ILE A 108 14.22 -4.54 4.68
C ILE A 108 14.41 -5.58 3.57
N SER A 109 14.53 -6.85 3.95
CA SER A 109 14.54 -7.97 3.00
C SER A 109 13.13 -8.19 2.42
N THR A 110 13.02 -8.28 1.09
CA THR A 110 11.72 -8.42 0.40
C THR A 110 11.65 -9.62 -0.53
N GLU A 111 10.47 -10.21 -0.64
CA GLU A 111 10.11 -11.21 -1.66
C GLU A 111 8.85 -10.78 -2.39
N GLU A 112 8.75 -11.12 -3.66
CA GLU A 112 7.51 -10.96 -4.44
C GLU A 112 6.87 -12.33 -4.64
N VAL A 113 5.56 -12.41 -4.44
CA VAL A 113 4.77 -13.62 -4.65
C VAL A 113 3.44 -13.20 -5.29
N ALA A 114 3.01 -13.89 -6.34
CA ALA A 114 1.70 -13.62 -6.91
C ALA A 114 0.60 -14.06 -5.92
N ILE A 115 -0.54 -13.36 -5.89
CA ILE A 115 -1.65 -13.74 -5.00
C ILE A 115 -2.06 -15.20 -5.22
N GLU A 116 -2.03 -15.63 -6.47
CA GLU A 116 -2.38 -16.98 -6.92
C GLU A 116 -1.41 -18.06 -6.46
N ASP A 117 -0.16 -17.69 -6.11
CA ASP A 117 0.88 -18.62 -5.64
C ASP A 117 0.97 -18.70 -4.11
N ILE A 118 0.22 -17.88 -3.38
CA ILE A 118 0.20 -17.95 -1.92
C ILE A 118 -0.50 -19.24 -1.51
N GLY A 119 0.25 -20.10 -0.81
CA GLY A 119 -0.22 -21.36 -0.26
C GLY A 119 -0.66 -21.28 1.20
N LEU A 120 -1.21 -22.39 1.70
CA LEU A 120 -1.51 -22.61 3.11
C LEU A 120 -0.96 -23.98 3.54
N SER A 121 -0.03 -23.99 4.49
CA SER A 121 0.57 -25.21 5.04
C SER A 121 -0.44 -26.03 5.86
N ALA A 122 -0.12 -27.29 6.14
CA ALA A 122 -0.96 -28.17 6.96
C ALA A 122 -1.16 -27.64 8.39
N GLU A 123 -0.19 -26.87 8.90
CA GLU A 123 -0.20 -26.21 10.21
C GLU A 123 -0.89 -24.84 10.19
N GLY A 124 -1.42 -24.42 9.03
CA GLY A 124 -2.16 -23.18 8.84
C GLY A 124 -1.30 -21.93 8.67
N TRP A 125 -0.06 -22.07 8.19
CA TRP A 125 0.79 -20.93 7.83
C TRP A 125 0.62 -20.57 6.36
N PHE A 126 0.52 -19.28 6.06
CA PHE A 126 0.63 -18.83 4.68
C PHE A 126 2.06 -19.01 4.17
N THR A 127 2.22 -19.48 2.95
CA THR A 127 3.54 -19.75 2.35
C THR A 127 3.65 -19.18 0.94
N ASP A 128 4.86 -18.89 0.50
CA ASP A 128 5.14 -18.60 -0.91
C ASP A 128 5.38 -19.87 -1.74
N GLU A 129 5.70 -19.69 -3.02
CA GLU A 129 5.94 -20.77 -3.99
C GLU A 129 7.17 -21.64 -3.67
N GLN A 130 8.03 -21.22 -2.73
CA GLN A 130 9.16 -21.99 -2.21
C GLN A 130 8.90 -22.57 -0.81
N ASP A 131 7.63 -22.65 -0.39
CA ASP A 131 7.19 -23.11 0.94
C ASP A 131 7.78 -22.28 2.11
N ARG A 132 8.23 -21.04 1.85
CA ARG A 132 8.70 -20.16 2.92
C ARG A 132 7.50 -19.52 3.61
N VAL A 133 7.50 -19.50 4.94
CA VAL A 133 6.41 -18.92 5.73
C VAL A 133 6.35 -17.40 5.53
N ILE A 134 5.16 -16.91 5.21
CA ILE A 134 4.87 -15.49 5.06
C ILE A 134 4.48 -14.90 6.42
N HIS A 135 5.43 -14.21 7.06
CA HIS A 135 5.19 -13.56 8.34
C HIS A 135 4.58 -12.17 8.22
N THR A 136 5.00 -11.40 7.21
CA THR A 136 4.49 -10.05 6.92
C THR A 136 4.19 -9.95 5.43
N LEU A 137 2.96 -9.55 5.09
CA LEU A 137 2.48 -9.48 3.72
C LEU A 137 1.96 -8.08 3.42
N PHE A 138 2.56 -7.43 2.43
CA PHE A 138 1.92 -6.34 1.69
C PHE A 138 1.20 -6.88 0.46
N LYS A 139 -0.02 -6.39 0.20
CA LYS A 139 -0.83 -6.84 -0.93
C LYS A 139 -1.60 -5.70 -1.61
N LEU A 140 -1.55 -5.66 -2.94
CA LEU A 140 -2.53 -4.95 -3.78
C LEU A 140 -3.56 -5.94 -4.29
N TYR A 141 -4.44 -6.38 -3.39
CA TYR A 141 -5.55 -7.28 -3.69
C TYR A 141 -6.65 -7.08 -2.64
N PRO A 142 -7.94 -6.90 -2.94
CA PRO A 142 -8.93 -6.57 -1.91
C PRO A 142 -8.99 -7.60 -0.77
N LEU A 143 -8.96 -7.13 0.48
CA LEU A 143 -9.04 -8.02 1.65
C LEU A 143 -10.37 -8.77 1.67
N GLU A 144 -11.45 -8.12 1.22
CA GLU A 144 -12.77 -8.71 1.06
C GLU A 144 -12.72 -9.97 0.19
N PHE A 145 -11.95 -9.95 -0.90
CA PHE A 145 -11.80 -11.12 -1.77
C PHE A 145 -11.03 -12.23 -1.05
N MET A 146 -9.92 -11.90 -0.38
CA MET A 146 -9.17 -12.89 0.40
C MET A 146 -10.03 -13.56 1.48
N MET A 147 -10.96 -12.81 2.10
CA MET A 147 -11.87 -13.33 3.12
C MET A 147 -12.94 -14.28 2.55
N GLU A 148 -13.40 -14.06 1.32
CA GLU A 148 -14.39 -14.90 0.64
C GLU A 148 -13.79 -16.15 0.00
N GLU A 149 -12.48 -16.16 -0.22
CA GLU A 149 -11.74 -17.26 -0.84
C GLU A 149 -11.46 -18.44 0.11
N ARG A 150 -10.96 -19.54 -0.47
CA ARG A 150 -10.65 -20.80 0.22
C ARG A 150 -9.81 -20.62 1.49
N PHE A 151 -8.86 -19.69 1.50
CA PHE A 151 -7.97 -19.45 2.64
C PHE A 151 -8.45 -18.35 3.59
N GLY A 152 -9.59 -17.71 3.32
CA GLY A 152 -10.17 -16.66 4.16
C GLY A 152 -10.27 -17.00 5.65
N PRO A 153 -10.77 -18.19 6.05
CA PRO A 153 -10.81 -18.58 7.46
C PRO A 153 -9.44 -18.59 8.16
N ALA A 154 -8.34 -18.82 7.43
CA ALA A 154 -6.99 -18.80 7.98
C ALA A 154 -6.49 -17.38 8.30
N LEU A 155 -7.04 -16.34 7.67
CA LEU A 155 -6.72 -14.95 7.99
C LEU A 155 -7.12 -14.59 9.43
N CYS A 156 -8.20 -15.19 9.94
CA CYS A 156 -8.67 -14.98 11.31
C CYS A 156 -7.75 -15.58 12.37
N ALA A 157 -6.83 -16.48 12.01
CA ALA A 157 -5.87 -17.09 12.94
C ALA A 157 -4.72 -16.13 13.33
N ASN A 158 -4.64 -14.95 12.72
CA ASN A 158 -3.63 -13.91 13.01
C ASN A 158 -2.18 -14.42 12.94
N ARG A 159 -1.91 -15.36 12.02
CA ARG A 159 -0.59 -15.96 11.78
C ARG A 159 0.26 -15.19 10.76
N VAL A 160 -0.38 -14.30 10.00
CA VAL A 160 0.25 -13.39 9.05
C VAL A 160 -0.06 -11.96 9.44
N ARG A 161 0.93 -11.08 9.36
CA ARG A 161 0.74 -9.65 9.57
C ARG A 161 0.48 -8.97 8.23
N LEU A 162 -0.75 -8.51 8.03
CA LEU A 162 -1.14 -7.79 6.82
C LEU A 162 -0.77 -6.31 6.90
N ILE A 163 -0.24 -5.79 5.80
CA ILE A 163 -0.09 -4.38 5.49
C ILE A 163 -0.81 -4.15 4.16
N GLU A 164 -1.95 -3.50 4.09
CA GLU A 164 -2.66 -2.78 5.14
C GLU A 164 -3.39 -3.69 6.16
N PRO A 165 -3.65 -3.21 7.40
CA PRO A 165 -4.27 -4.01 8.44
C PRO A 165 -5.78 -4.12 8.22
N ALA A 166 -6.38 -5.23 8.67
CA ALA A 166 -7.78 -5.55 8.38
C ALA A 166 -8.80 -4.45 8.77
N TRP A 167 -8.55 -3.67 9.82
CA TRP A 167 -9.44 -2.59 10.22
C TRP A 167 -9.54 -1.46 9.18
N LYS A 168 -8.60 -1.32 8.25
CA LYS A 168 -8.69 -0.34 7.16
C LYS A 168 -9.76 -0.68 6.11
N SER A 169 -10.23 -1.93 6.04
CA SER A 169 -11.40 -2.30 5.23
C SER A 169 -12.66 -1.52 5.67
N VAL A 170 -12.82 -1.28 6.97
CA VAL A 170 -13.93 -0.48 7.52
C VAL A 170 -13.89 0.95 6.99
N LEU A 171 -12.69 1.54 6.90
CA LEU A 171 -12.53 2.90 6.37
C LEU A 171 -12.66 2.94 4.85
N SER A 172 -12.29 1.87 4.16
CA SER A 172 -12.41 1.76 2.70
C SER A 172 -13.86 1.54 2.24
N ASN A 173 -14.73 1.09 3.14
CA ASN A 173 -16.13 0.88 2.85
C ASN A 173 -16.91 2.20 2.90
N LYS A 174 -17.57 2.57 1.80
CA LYS A 174 -18.39 3.79 1.68
C LYS A 174 -19.55 3.86 2.70
N GLY A 175 -19.92 2.75 3.33
CA GLY A 175 -20.85 2.71 4.47
C GLY A 175 -20.38 3.50 5.69
N ILE A 176 -19.09 3.85 5.79
CA ILE A 176 -18.58 4.74 6.84
C ILE A 176 -18.96 6.20 6.61
N LEU A 177 -19.26 6.62 5.36
CA LEU A 177 -19.46 8.03 5.00
C LEU A 177 -20.68 8.66 5.71
N PRO A 178 -21.86 8.01 5.80
CA PRO A 178 -22.97 8.56 6.58
C PRO A 178 -22.65 8.74 8.07
N LEU A 179 -21.88 7.82 8.66
CA LEU A 179 -21.47 7.91 10.07
C LEU A 179 -20.44 9.04 10.29
N LEU A 180 -19.53 9.25 9.33
CA LEU A 180 -18.62 10.39 9.34
C LEU A 180 -19.39 11.70 9.24
N TRP A 181 -20.40 11.77 8.36
CA TRP A 181 -21.26 12.95 8.22
C TRP A 181 -22.04 13.26 9.49
N GLU A 182 -22.60 12.23 10.16
CA GLU A 182 -23.32 12.40 11.42
C GLU A 182 -22.43 13.01 12.52
N ARG A 183 -21.17 12.56 12.61
CA ARG A 183 -20.21 13.01 13.62
C ARG A 183 -19.51 14.33 13.29
N HIS A 184 -19.34 14.62 12.00
CA HIS A 184 -18.55 15.74 11.50
C HIS A 184 -19.30 16.42 10.34
N GLN A 185 -20.39 17.11 10.66
CA GLN A 185 -21.18 17.85 9.67
C GLN A 185 -20.33 18.98 9.04
N GLY A 186 -20.19 18.97 7.71
CA GLY A 186 -19.34 19.96 7.01
C GLY A 186 -19.13 19.69 5.52
#